data_AF-A0A818NJJ2-F1
#
_entry.id   AF-A0A818NJJ2-F1
#
_cell.length_a   1.000
_cell.length_b   1.000
_cell.length_c   1.000
_cell.angle_alpha   90.00
_cell.angle_beta   90.00
_cell.angle_gamma   90.00
#
_symmetry.space_group_name_H-M   'P 1'
#
loop_
_entity.id
_entity.type
_entity.pdbx_description
1 polymer ?
#
loop_
_entity_poly.entity_id
_entity_poly.type
_entity_poly.pdbx_seq_one_letter_code
_entity_poly.pdbx_strand_id
1 'polypeptide(L)' 'DRRLKYIKLPNTYVQSNGYKPQPLDLSNIILSTKMDELIELLAENTHNVWAAARIKDGFTYGVSD' A
#
# COMPACT_ATOMS: atom_id res chain seq x y z
N ASP A 1 19.04 -20.47 0.54
CA ASP A 1 17.65 -20.62 0.96
C ASP A 1 17.16 -19.30 1.58
N ARG A 2 16.41 -18.46 0.84
CA ARG A 2 15.94 -17.13 1.31
C ARG A 2 14.43 -17.16 1.56
N ARG A 3 13.98 -17.99 2.50
CA ARG A 3 12.56 -18.02 2.89
C ARG A 3 12.22 -16.77 3.71
N LEU A 4 11.34 -15.92 3.16
CA LEU A 4 10.78 -14.78 3.88
C LEU A 4 10.02 -15.26 5.12
N LYS A 5 10.15 -14.52 6.22
CA LYS A 5 9.45 -14.81 7.49
C LYS A 5 8.25 -13.89 7.63
N TYR A 6 7.31 -14.23 8.49
CA TYR A 6 6.21 -13.33 8.86
C TYR A 6 6.63 -12.41 10.01
N ILE A 7 6.13 -11.17 9.99
CA ILE A 7 6.28 -10.22 11.10
C ILE A 7 5.38 -10.68 12.25
N LYS A 8 5.94 -10.73 13.46
CA LYS A 8 5.17 -11.03 14.67
C LYS A 8 4.47 -9.77 15.18
N LEU A 9 3.21 -9.61 14.79
CA LEU A 9 2.40 -8.48 15.27
C LEU A 9 1.92 -8.70 16.73
N PRO A 10 1.88 -7.63 17.55
CA PRO A 10 1.22 -7.64 18.86
C PRO A 10 -0.27 -7.99 18.76
N ASN A 11 -0.90 -8.33 19.89
CA ASN A 11 -2.33 -8.67 19.93
C ASN A 11 -3.25 -7.47 19.70
N THR A 12 -2.74 -6.24 19.71
CA THR A 12 -3.47 -5.03 19.31
C THR A 12 -3.94 -5.05 17.85
N TYR A 13 -3.33 -5.90 17.00
CA TYR A 13 -3.72 -6.08 15.61
C TYR A 13 -4.79 -7.16 15.39
N VAL A 14 -5.26 -7.81 16.46
CA VAL A 14 -6.37 -8.77 16.38
C VAL A 14 -7.68 -7.99 16.24
N GLN A 15 -8.41 -8.24 15.16
CA GLN A 15 -9.72 -7.66 14.93
C GLN A 15 -10.80 -8.38 15.74
N SER A 16 -11.98 -7.77 15.89
CA SER A 16 -13.11 -8.32 16.65
C SER A 16 -13.60 -9.68 16.11
N ASN A 17 -13.39 -9.95 14.83
CA ASN A 17 -13.70 -11.23 14.18
C ASN A 17 -12.59 -12.29 14.37
N GLY A 18 -11.55 -12.01 15.16
CA GLY A 18 -10.43 -12.91 15.40
C GLY A 18 -9.37 -12.92 14.30
N TYR A 19 -9.55 -12.16 13.21
CA TYR A 19 -8.52 -12.05 12.16
C TYR A 19 -7.30 -11.30 12.71
N LYS A 20 -6.13 -11.91 12.54
CA LYS A 20 -4.83 -11.31 12.82
C LYS A 20 -3.98 -11.35 11.55
N PRO A 21 -3.71 -10.21 10.90
CA PRO A 21 -2.88 -10.21 9.70
C PRO A 21 -1.47 -10.72 10.03
N GLN A 22 -0.88 -11.45 9.07
CA GLN A 22 0.49 -11.95 9.16
C GLN A 22 1.25 -11.44 7.93
N PRO A 23 1.71 -10.18 7.94
CA PRO A 23 2.47 -9.65 6.82
C PRO A 23 3.83 -10.32 6.74
N LEU A 24 4.33 -10.52 5.52
CA LEU A 24 5.71 -10.97 5.30
C LEU A 24 6.69 -9.85 5.67
N ASP A 25 7.82 -10.24 6.25
CA ASP A 25 8.91 -9.36 6.60
C ASP A 25 9.79 -9.11 5.37
N LEU A 26 9.70 -7.89 4.84
CA LEU A 26 10.46 -7.42 3.69
C LEU A 26 11.64 -6.52 4.11
N SER A 27 11.94 -6.36 5.40
CA SER A 27 12.96 -5.42 5.91
C SER A 27 14.37 -5.67 5.37
N ASN A 28 14.67 -6.92 4.99
CA ASN A 28 15.97 -7.31 4.44
C ASN A 28 16.06 -7.13 2.90
N ILE A 29 15.01 -6.60 2.26
CA ILE A 29 15.01 -6.30 0.84
C ILE A 29 15.39 -4.83 0.68
N ILE A 30 16.55 -4.59 0.07
CA ILE A 30 17.04 -3.24 -0.24
C ILE A 30 16.78 -3.00 -1.72
N LEU A 31 16.00 -1.96 -2.02
CA LEU A 31 15.78 -1.51 -3.40
C LEU A 31 16.97 -0.66 -3.85
N SER A 32 17.33 -0.76 -5.13
CA SER A 32 18.39 0.07 -5.70
C SER A 32 17.88 1.48 -5.99
N THR A 33 18.73 2.49 -5.91
CA THR A 33 18.36 3.90 -6.21
C THR A 33 17.73 4.10 -7.60
N LYS A 34 18.07 3.25 -8.58
CA LYS A 34 17.45 3.25 -9.92
C LYS A 34 15.95 2.90 -9.91
N MET A 35 15.48 2.24 -8.85
CA MET A 35 14.08 1.86 -8.68
C MET A 35 13.26 2.93 -7.97
N ASP A 36 13.89 3.93 -7.33
CA ASP A 36 13.17 4.97 -6.60
C ASP A 36 12.25 5.76 -7.54
N GLU A 37 12.76 6.16 -8.71
CA GLU A 37 11.97 6.82 -9.76
C GLU A 37 10.81 5.94 -10.26
N LEU A 38 11.06 4.64 -10.44
CA LEU A 38 10.03 3.69 -10.86
C LEU A 38 8.90 3.57 -9.82
N ILE A 39 9.22 3.61 -8.53
CA ILE A 39 8.22 3.56 -7.45
C ILE A 39 7.31 4.78 -7.50
N GLU A 40 7.89 5.97 -7.68
CA GLU A 40 7.12 7.21 -7.80
C GLU A 40 6.18 7.17 -9.02
N LEU A 41 6.69 6.74 -10.18
CA LEU A 41 5.87 6.59 -11.39
C LEU A 41 4.73 5.59 -11.22
N LEU A 42 4.95 4.48 -10.50
CA LEU A 42 3.91 3.50 -10.20
C LEU A 42 2.86 4.04 -9.23
N ALA A 43 3.29 4.79 -8.20
CA ALA A 43 2.40 5.45 -7.26
C ALA A 43 1.54 6.51 -7.96
N GLU A 44 2.16 7.34 -8.81
CA GLU A 44 1.47 8.35 -9.61
C GLU A 44 0.44 7.71 -10.55
N ASN A 45 0.83 6.67 -11.30
CA ASN A 45 -0.10 5.98 -12.18
C ASN A 45 -1.29 5.38 -11.42
N THR A 46 -1.05 4.78 -10.25
CA THR A 46 -2.13 4.24 -9.41
C THR A 46 -3.09 5.35 -8.96
N HIS A 47 -2.54 6.51 -8.58
CA HIS A 47 -3.34 7.68 -8.21
C HIS A 47 -4.17 8.19 -9.40
N ASN A 48 -3.55 8.34 -10.58
CA ASN A 48 -4.21 8.83 -11.80
C ASN A 48 -5.34 7.90 -12.23
N VAL A 49 -5.14 6.58 -12.20
CA VAL A 49 -6.17 5.59 -12.51
C VAL A 49 -7.35 5.69 -11.52
N TRP A 50 -7.06 5.79 -10.23
CA TRP A 50 -8.10 5.95 -9.20
C TRP A 50 -8.89 7.26 -9.38
N ALA A 51 -8.20 8.37 -9.62
CA ALA A 51 -8.82 9.68 -9.82
C ALA A 51 -9.70 9.69 -11.09
N ALA A 52 -9.22 9.12 -12.19
CA ALA A 52 -9.99 8.98 -13.43
C ALA A 52 -11.27 8.16 -13.20
N ALA A 53 -11.18 7.06 -12.45
CA ALA A 53 -12.35 6.26 -12.09
C ALA A 53 -13.34 7.04 -11.21
N ARG A 54 -12.86 7.78 -10.20
CA ARG A 54 -13.70 8.64 -9.35
C ARG A 54 -14.43 9.72 -10.14
N ILE A 55 -13.73 10.43 -11.02
CA ILE A 55 -14.32 11.46 -11.89
C ILE A 55 -15.39 10.83 -12.79
N LYS A 56 -15.13 9.65 -13.35
CA LYS A 56 -16.10 8.90 -14.16
C LYS A 56 -17.36 8.50 -13.36
N ASP A 57 -17.20 8.19 -12.08
CA ASP A 57 -18.32 7.91 -11.16
C ASP A 57 -19.10 9.18 -10.76
N GLY A 58 -18.70 10.36 -11.26
CA GLY A 58 -19.39 11.62 -11.01
C GLY A 58 -18.90 12.37 -9.77
N PHE A 59 -17.78 11.97 -9.16
CA PHE A 59 -17.18 12.77 -8.08
C PHE A 59 -16.71 14.12 -8.63
N THR A 60 -17.15 15.20 -7.99
CA THR A 60 -16.68 16.56 -8.23
C THR A 60 -15.78 17.01 -7.09
N TYR A 61 -15.13 18.16 -7.28
CA TYR A 61 -14.38 18.82 -6.22
C TYR A 61 -15.25 19.01 -4.97
N GLY A 62 -14.68 18.74 -3.80
CA GLY A 62 -15.33 19.11 -2.53
C GLY A 62 -15.44 20.62 -2.42
N VAL A 63 -16.53 21.10 -1.83
CA VAL A 63 -16.70 22.53 -1.53
C VAL A 63 -15.52 22.97 -0.66
N SER A 64 -14.77 23.96 -1.11
CA SER A 64 -13.72 24.57 -0.30
C SER A 64 -14.43 25.53 0.66
N ASP A 65 -14.46 25.19 1.95
CA ASP A 65 -14.79 26.14 3.02
C ASP A 65 -13.66 27.17 3.19
#